data_AF-A0A094FII4-F1
#
_entry.id   AF-A0A094FII4-F1
#
_cell.length_a   1.000
_cell.length_b   1.000
_cell.length_c   1.000
_cell.angle_alpha   90.00
_cell.angle_beta   90.00
_cell.angle_gamma   90.00
#
_symmetry.space_group_name_H-M   'P 1'
#
loop_
_entity.id
_entity.type
_entity.pdbx_description
1 polymer ?
#
loop_
_entity_poly.entity_id
_entity_poly.type
_entity_poly.pdbx_seq_one_letter_code
_entity_poly.pdbx_strand_id
1 'polypeptide(L)'
;MAQAVVQTIRRDPQLFIWILFPIITVMILTGVLRHYVTVLIASTPKKLDVLSLREQRSLQRGITFRQNAAVISDAAFQARKNTLVSAFQSGAYLKNPDSKGQPPANPMTDPAAMEGMMGMMKGNMTMIVPQTLIMGWINAFFSGFVVLKLPFPITPKFKQMLQAGVATRDLDARWVSSISLYFICLFGLQTVFVYLLGSDNAASNVAQQQMGGPPPGANMMGPGADPDKMFQGEAENIEVMGHEYILDGVEDRLLQSVKA
;
A
#
# COMPACT_ATOMS: atom_id res chain seq x y z
N MET A 1 -6.64 -26.23 34.45
CA MET A 1 -7.64 -25.90 33.41
C MET A 1 -8.79 -25.18 34.09
N ALA A 2 -8.67 -23.87 34.32
CA ALA A 2 -9.73 -23.10 34.97
C ALA A 2 -10.85 -22.86 33.95
N GLN A 3 -12.03 -23.42 34.19
CA GLN A 3 -13.22 -23.16 33.37
C GLN A 3 -13.51 -21.66 33.46
N ALA A 4 -13.31 -20.91 32.37
CA ALA A 4 -13.65 -19.50 32.34
C ALA A 4 -15.16 -19.37 32.60
N VAL A 5 -15.53 -18.76 33.73
CA VAL A 5 -16.92 -18.48 34.09
C VAL A 5 -17.54 -17.73 32.90
N VAL A 6 -18.54 -18.33 32.27
CA VAL A 6 -19.20 -17.75 31.10
C VAL A 6 -19.95 -16.51 31.57
N GLN A 7 -19.32 -15.34 31.48
CA GLN A 7 -19.99 -14.07 31.75
C GLN A 7 -21.14 -13.93 30.73
N THR A 8 -22.37 -13.87 31.24
CA THR A 8 -23.60 -13.58 30.49
C THR A 8 -24.15 -12.24 30.98
N ILE A 9 -23.83 -11.17 30.26
CA ILE A 9 -24.42 -9.85 30.51
C ILE A 9 -25.78 -9.80 29.79
N ARG A 10 -26.85 -9.54 30.55
CA ARG A 10 -28.18 -9.30 29.99
C ARG A 10 -28.16 -7.92 29.32
N ARG A 11 -28.23 -7.90 27.99
CA ARG A 11 -28.23 -6.68 27.17
C ARG A 11 -29.65 -6.36 26.73
N ASP A 12 -29.95 -5.08 26.59
CA ASP A 12 -31.15 -4.61 25.93
C ASP A 12 -31.04 -4.89 24.41
N PRO A 13 -31.90 -5.75 23.83
CA PRO A 13 -31.90 -6.02 22.39
C PRO A 13 -32.16 -4.78 21.54
N GLN A 14 -32.90 -3.79 22.07
CA GLN A 14 -33.22 -2.57 21.36
C GLN A 14 -31.96 -1.70 21.17
N LEU A 15 -31.17 -1.53 22.23
CA LEU A 15 -29.92 -0.76 22.19
C LEU A 15 -28.91 -1.35 21.19
N PHE A 16 -28.91 -2.67 20.99
CA PHE A 16 -28.08 -3.30 19.96
C PHE A 16 -28.46 -2.88 18.54
N ILE A 17 -29.76 -2.88 18.21
CA ILE A 17 -30.24 -2.51 16.87
C ILE A 17 -30.00 -1.02 16.60
N TRP A 18 -30.27 -0.18 17.60
CA TRP A 18 -30.08 1.28 17.52
C TRP A 18 -28.62 1.74 17.45
N ILE A 19 -27.66 0.89 17.82
CA ILE A 19 -26.23 1.19 17.68
C ILE A 19 -25.65 0.53 16.42
N LEU A 20 -25.98 -0.74 16.18
CA LEU A 20 -25.43 -1.51 15.07
C LEU A 20 -25.85 -0.95 13.71
N PHE A 21 -27.15 -0.71 13.52
CA PHE A 21 -27.68 -0.30 12.22
C PHE A 21 -27.16 1.09 11.78
N PRO A 22 -27.14 2.12 12.65
CA PRO A 22 -26.57 3.42 12.28
C PRO A 22 -25.07 3.36 12.01
N ILE A 23 -24.29 2.63 12.81
CA ILE A 23 -22.84 2.52 12.60
C ILE A 23 -22.57 1.89 11.22
N ILE A 24 -23.19 0.76 10.90
CA ILE A 24 -22.99 0.10 9.61
C ILE A 24 -23.41 1.02 8.45
N THR A 25 -24.58 1.67 8.56
CA THR A 25 -25.10 2.57 7.51
C THR A 25 -24.16 3.74 7.27
N VAL A 26 -23.72 4.43 8.33
CA VAL A 26 -22.76 5.53 8.24
C VAL A 26 -21.44 5.05 7.68
N MET A 27 -20.96 3.85 8.03
CA MET A 27 -19.71 3.30 7.49
C MET A 27 -19.79 3.05 5.99
N ILE A 28 -20.90 2.50 5.50
CA ILE A 28 -21.10 2.27 4.08
C ILE A 28 -21.18 3.61 3.33
N LEU A 29 -22.02 4.56 3.81
CA LEU A 29 -22.19 5.87 3.18
C LEU A 29 -20.90 6.68 3.17
N THR A 30 -20.16 6.71 4.27
CA THR A 30 -18.88 7.43 4.35
C THR A 30 -17.81 6.77 3.48
N GLY A 31 -17.80 5.43 3.38
CA GLY A 31 -16.91 4.70 2.47
C GLY A 31 -17.17 5.02 1.00
N VAL A 32 -18.46 5.04 0.60
CA VAL A 32 -18.88 5.42 -0.76
C VAL A 32 -18.58 6.89 -1.05
N LEU A 33 -18.94 7.79 -0.14
CA LEU A 33 -18.66 9.22 -0.26
C LEU A 33 -17.15 9.46 -0.42
N ARG A 34 -16.33 8.83 0.41
CA ARG A 34 -14.87 8.92 0.32
C ARG A 34 -14.36 8.44 -1.03
N HIS A 35 -14.87 7.34 -1.57
CA HIS A 35 -14.45 6.87 -2.88
C HIS A 35 -14.67 7.96 -3.94
N TYR A 36 -15.87 8.52 -4.02
CA TYR A 36 -16.17 9.59 -4.97
C TYR A 36 -15.36 10.86 -4.71
N VAL A 37 -15.21 11.28 -3.45
CA VAL A 37 -14.36 12.42 -3.09
C VAL A 37 -12.91 12.18 -3.51
N THR A 38 -12.38 10.96 -3.33
CA THR A 38 -11.02 10.62 -3.74
C THR A 38 -10.88 10.66 -5.26
N VAL A 39 -11.85 10.13 -6.00
CA VAL A 39 -11.87 10.20 -7.47
C VAL A 39 -11.97 11.64 -7.97
N LEU A 40 -12.75 12.50 -7.31
CA LEU A 40 -12.88 13.91 -7.66
C LEU A 40 -11.63 14.73 -7.29
N ILE A 41 -10.96 14.37 -6.21
CA ILE A 41 -9.73 15.03 -5.72
C ILE A 41 -8.49 14.56 -6.48
N ALA A 42 -8.55 13.36 -7.06
CA ALA A 42 -7.47 12.79 -7.86
C ALA A 42 -7.22 13.70 -9.07
N SER A 43 -6.11 14.43 -9.00
CA SER A 43 -5.65 15.24 -10.13
C SER A 43 -5.30 14.34 -11.30
N THR A 44 -5.65 14.77 -12.51
CA THR A 44 -5.18 14.13 -13.75
C THR A 44 -3.64 14.02 -13.69
N PRO A 45 -3.04 12.87 -14.01
CA PRO A 45 -1.59 12.71 -13.98
C PRO A 45 -0.93 13.82 -14.79
N LYS A 46 -0.13 14.67 -14.15
CA LYS A 46 0.57 15.76 -14.82
C LYS A 46 1.49 15.14 -15.87
N LYS A 47 1.50 15.72 -17.08
CA LYS A 47 2.44 15.30 -18.12
C LYS A 47 3.85 15.53 -17.58
N LEU A 48 4.57 14.44 -17.34
CA LEU A 48 5.97 14.48 -16.96
C LEU A 48 6.78 15.11 -18.10
N ASP A 49 7.79 15.91 -17.75
CA ASP A 49 8.75 16.43 -18.70
C ASP A 49 9.45 15.28 -19.44
N VAL A 50 9.77 15.48 -20.73
CA VAL A 50 10.32 14.43 -21.60
C VAL A 50 11.64 13.90 -21.05
N LEU A 51 12.48 14.77 -20.47
CA LEU A 51 13.75 14.38 -19.88
C LEU A 51 13.57 13.60 -18.58
N SER A 52 12.64 14.00 -17.71
CA SER A 52 12.26 13.23 -16.52
C SER A 52 11.67 11.86 -16.88
N LEU A 53 10.86 11.79 -17.93
CA LEU A 53 10.30 10.52 -18.40
C LEU A 53 11.39 9.61 -18.97
N ARG A 54 12.35 10.17 -19.72
CA ARG A 54 13.51 9.43 -20.22
C ARG A 54 14.31 8.82 -19.08
N GLU A 55 14.58 9.60 -18.04
CA GLU A 55 15.31 9.18 -16.84
C GLU A 55 14.59 8.05 -16.08
N GLN A 56 13.28 8.18 -15.87
CA GLN A 56 12.49 7.13 -15.22
C GLN A 56 12.43 5.84 -16.06
N ARG A 57 12.21 5.97 -17.38
CA ARG A 57 12.08 4.83 -18.29
C ARG A 57 13.40 4.12 -18.54
N SER A 58 14.52 4.84 -18.55
CA SER A 58 15.85 4.24 -18.70
C SER A 58 16.22 3.40 -17.46
N LEU A 59 15.92 3.88 -16.26
CA LEU A 59 16.11 3.11 -15.03
C LEU A 59 15.20 1.88 -15.00
N GLN A 60 13.92 2.05 -15.34
CA GLN A 60 12.97 0.93 -15.44
C GLN A 60 13.45 -0.11 -16.47
N ARG A 61 14.05 0.32 -17.58
CA ARG A 61 14.64 -0.58 -18.58
C ARG A 61 15.79 -1.41 -18.00
N GLY A 62 16.63 -0.82 -17.15
CA GLY A 62 17.70 -1.55 -16.43
C GLY A 62 17.13 -2.66 -15.54
N ILE A 63 16.12 -2.32 -14.75
CA ILE A 63 15.45 -3.26 -13.84
C ILE A 63 14.75 -4.38 -14.61
N THR A 64 14.01 -4.04 -15.67
CA THR A 64 13.35 -5.03 -16.53
C THR A 64 14.37 -5.93 -17.22
N PHE A 65 15.50 -5.37 -17.67
CA PHE A 65 16.60 -6.14 -18.25
C PHE A 65 17.15 -7.15 -17.24
N ARG A 66 17.36 -6.74 -15.99
CA ARG A 66 17.79 -7.64 -14.92
C ARG A 66 16.79 -8.74 -14.60
N GLN A 67 15.51 -8.42 -14.54
CA GLN A 67 14.46 -9.40 -14.23
C GLN A 67 14.22 -10.40 -15.37
N ASN A 68 14.45 -9.99 -16.62
CA ASN A 68 14.12 -10.78 -17.81
C ASN A 68 15.35 -11.12 -18.66
N ALA A 69 16.56 -11.07 -18.07
CA ALA A 69 17.83 -11.30 -18.75
C ALA A 69 17.92 -12.70 -19.36
N ALA A 70 17.15 -13.66 -18.85
CA ALA A 70 17.27 -15.06 -19.18
C ALA A 70 16.60 -15.46 -20.52
N VAL A 71 15.82 -14.56 -21.14
CA VAL A 71 15.09 -14.82 -22.40
C VAL A 71 15.93 -14.51 -23.66
N ILE A 72 16.97 -13.69 -23.52
CA ILE A 72 17.82 -13.24 -24.64
C ILE A 72 19.06 -14.11 -24.75
N SER A 73 19.64 -14.25 -25.95
CA SER A 73 20.88 -15.00 -26.14
C SER A 73 22.10 -14.31 -25.52
N ASP A 74 23.14 -15.07 -25.21
CA ASP A 74 24.40 -14.57 -24.64
C ASP A 74 24.98 -13.37 -25.38
N ALA A 75 25.03 -13.44 -26.72
CA ALA A 75 25.55 -12.35 -27.53
C ALA A 75 24.70 -11.07 -27.39
N ALA A 76 23.37 -11.21 -27.36
CA ALA A 76 22.46 -10.08 -27.17
C ALA A 76 22.50 -9.55 -25.73
N PHE A 77 22.71 -10.43 -24.75
CA PHE A 77 22.90 -10.06 -23.34
C PHE A 77 24.15 -9.21 -23.17
N GLN A 78 25.31 -9.67 -23.66
CA GLN A 78 26.57 -8.93 -23.53
C GLN A 78 26.52 -7.57 -24.23
N ALA A 79 25.95 -7.52 -25.45
CA ALA A 79 25.80 -6.25 -26.17
C ALA A 79 24.94 -5.23 -25.40
N ARG A 80 23.80 -5.68 -24.83
CA ARG A 80 22.88 -4.84 -24.06
C ARG A 80 23.47 -4.45 -22.70
N LYS A 81 24.15 -5.38 -22.02
CA LYS A 81 24.89 -5.13 -20.78
C LYS A 81 25.91 -4.00 -20.98
N ASN A 82 26.78 -4.13 -21.98
CA ASN A 82 27.81 -3.12 -22.26
C ASN A 82 27.21 -1.76 -22.63
N THR A 83 26.13 -1.74 -23.41
CA THR A 83 25.44 -0.49 -23.78
C THR A 83 24.76 0.18 -22.58
N LEU A 84 24.12 -0.60 -21.71
CA LEU A 84 23.43 -0.06 -20.53
C LEU A 84 24.41 0.41 -19.46
N VAL A 85 25.44 -0.39 -19.15
CA VAL A 85 26.47 -0.03 -18.16
C VAL A 85 27.21 1.23 -18.60
N SER A 86 27.65 1.31 -19.86
CA SER A 86 28.31 2.52 -20.38
C SER A 86 27.38 3.74 -20.38
N ALA A 87 26.10 3.58 -20.72
CA ALA A 87 25.13 4.67 -20.72
C ALA A 87 24.75 5.16 -19.30
N PHE A 88 24.73 4.26 -18.31
CA PHE A 88 24.48 4.59 -16.90
C PHE A 88 25.70 5.25 -16.25
N GLN A 89 26.91 4.74 -16.50
CA GLN A 89 28.16 5.34 -16.00
C GLN A 89 28.47 6.70 -16.64
N SER A 90 28.15 6.88 -17.94
CA SER A 90 28.30 8.16 -18.62
C SER A 90 27.27 9.21 -18.22
N GLY A 91 26.14 8.79 -17.61
CA GLY A 91 25.06 9.70 -17.24
C GLY A 91 24.23 10.19 -18.43
N ALA A 92 24.28 9.50 -19.58
CA ALA A 92 23.61 9.93 -20.81
C ALA A 92 22.07 10.05 -20.68
N TYR A 93 21.49 9.33 -19.72
CA TYR A 93 20.05 9.33 -19.44
C TYR A 93 19.62 10.27 -18.31
N LEU A 94 20.55 10.94 -17.63
CA LEU A 94 20.23 11.93 -16.60
C LEU A 94 19.46 13.10 -17.21
N LYS A 95 18.56 13.68 -16.43
CA LYS A 95 17.82 14.89 -16.82
C LYS A 95 18.78 16.09 -17.00
N ASN A 96 19.76 16.22 -16.11
CA ASN A 96 20.83 17.20 -16.16
C ASN A 96 22.17 16.47 -16.16
N PRO A 97 22.90 16.40 -17.30
CA PRO A 97 24.22 15.77 -17.36
C PRO A 97 25.26 16.50 -16.49
N ASP A 98 25.02 17.79 -16.18
CA ASP A 98 25.88 18.63 -15.32
C ASP A 98 25.61 18.44 -13.81
N SER A 99 24.57 17.71 -13.42
CA SER A 99 24.25 17.38 -12.01
C SER A 99 24.93 16.09 -11.53
N LYS A 100 25.86 15.52 -12.32
CA LYS A 100 26.64 14.34 -11.94
C LYS A 100 27.39 14.61 -10.64
N GLY A 101 27.17 13.79 -9.61
CA GLY A 101 27.80 13.94 -8.29
C GLY A 101 27.33 15.14 -7.44
N GLN A 102 26.29 15.89 -7.84
CA GLN A 102 25.70 16.90 -6.95
C GLN A 102 24.79 16.23 -5.91
N PRO A 103 24.83 16.68 -4.63
CA PRO A 103 23.92 16.20 -3.61
C PRO A 103 22.46 16.49 -4.03
N PRO A 104 21.49 15.69 -3.54
CA PRO A 104 20.12 15.78 -4.00
C PRO A 104 19.64 17.20 -3.74
N ALA A 105 19.23 17.91 -4.80
CA ALA A 105 18.56 19.19 -4.64
C ALA A 105 17.39 18.95 -3.70
N ASN A 106 17.34 19.71 -2.60
CA ASN A 106 16.38 19.47 -1.53
C ASN A 106 14.97 19.34 -2.13
N PRO A 107 14.21 18.29 -1.79
CA PRO A 107 12.83 18.10 -2.30
C PRO A 107 11.89 19.27 -1.98
N MET A 108 12.28 20.15 -1.05
CA MET A 108 11.57 21.39 -0.70
C MET A 108 11.93 22.60 -1.58
N THR A 109 13.04 22.56 -2.31
CA THR A 109 13.48 23.67 -3.18
C THR A 109 13.05 23.50 -4.63
N ASP A 110 12.62 22.29 -5.03
CA ASP A 110 12.05 22.04 -6.36
C ASP A 110 10.51 22.06 -6.27
N PRO A 111 9.83 23.06 -6.87
CA PRO A 111 8.37 23.15 -6.89
C PRO A 111 7.69 21.89 -7.43
N ALA A 112 8.33 21.14 -8.33
CA ALA A 112 7.78 19.89 -8.88
C ALA A 112 7.89 18.72 -7.89
N ALA A 113 8.98 18.64 -7.11
CA ALA A 113 9.14 17.64 -6.06
C ALA A 113 8.24 17.93 -4.85
N MET A 114 8.08 19.21 -4.51
CA MET A 114 7.14 19.65 -3.48
C MET A 114 5.68 19.42 -3.91
N GLU A 115 5.33 19.65 -5.18
CA GLU A 115 3.98 19.36 -5.71
C GLU A 115 3.71 17.85 -5.75
N GLY A 116 4.69 17.01 -6.08
CA GLY A 116 4.58 15.55 -5.99
C GLY A 116 4.46 15.04 -4.55
N MET A 117 5.25 15.61 -3.64
CA MET A 117 5.16 15.36 -2.20
C MET A 117 3.81 15.83 -1.64
N MET A 118 3.30 16.99 -2.08
CA MET A 118 1.99 17.51 -1.70
C MET A 118 0.88 16.67 -2.31
N GLY A 119 1.03 16.13 -3.51
CA GLY A 119 0.11 15.17 -4.12
C GLY A 119 0.02 13.88 -3.32
N MET A 120 1.16 13.35 -2.85
CA MET A 120 1.22 12.20 -1.96
C MET A 120 0.66 12.52 -0.56
N MET A 121 0.97 13.69 -0.02
CA MET A 121 0.45 14.17 1.26
C MET A 121 -1.07 14.40 1.19
N LYS A 122 -1.58 14.96 0.09
CA LYS A 122 -3.00 15.13 -0.19
C LYS A 122 -3.68 13.77 -0.27
N GLY A 123 -3.08 12.80 -0.96
CA GLY A 123 -3.53 11.40 -0.97
C GLY A 123 -3.63 10.83 0.44
N ASN A 124 -2.57 10.93 1.25
CA ASN A 124 -2.56 10.44 2.63
C ASN A 124 -3.52 11.21 3.54
N MET A 125 -3.69 12.51 3.35
CA MET A 125 -4.57 13.36 4.16
C MET A 125 -6.04 13.10 3.85
N THR A 126 -6.40 12.92 2.58
CA THR A 126 -7.74 12.47 2.17
C THR A 126 -8.08 11.09 2.74
N MET A 127 -7.07 10.30 3.14
CA MET A 127 -7.25 9.00 3.80
C MET A 127 -7.31 9.08 5.34
N ILE A 128 -6.49 9.91 6.00
CA ILE A 128 -6.44 10.02 7.47
C ILE A 128 -7.64 10.79 8.04
N VAL A 129 -8.05 11.88 7.38
CA VAL A 129 -9.09 12.77 7.91
C VAL A 129 -10.42 12.03 8.16
N PRO A 130 -10.96 11.23 7.21
CA PRO A 130 -12.20 10.51 7.45
C PRO A 130 -12.10 9.50 8.60
N GLN A 131 -10.97 8.79 8.71
CA GLN A 131 -10.75 7.77 9.73
C GLN A 131 -10.79 8.35 11.14
N THR A 132 -10.12 9.49 11.36
CA THR A 132 -10.06 10.17 12.65
C THR A 132 -11.40 10.78 13.02
N LEU A 133 -12.09 11.40 12.06
CA LEU A 133 -13.42 11.99 12.28
C LEU A 133 -14.45 10.94 12.71
N ILE A 134 -14.48 9.80 12.03
CA ILE A 134 -15.38 8.69 12.37
C ILE A 134 -15.05 8.13 13.76
N MET A 135 -13.75 7.94 14.07
CA MET A 135 -13.33 7.44 15.38
C MET A 135 -13.74 8.41 16.51
N GLY A 136 -13.61 9.72 16.30
CA GLY A 136 -14.08 10.75 17.23
C GLY A 136 -15.60 10.77 17.37
N TRP A 137 -16.33 10.65 16.27
CA TRP A 137 -17.80 10.60 16.27
C TRP A 137 -18.34 9.38 17.04
N ILE A 138 -17.77 8.19 16.83
CA ILE A 138 -18.19 6.98 17.57
C ILE A 138 -17.89 7.13 19.06
N ASN A 139 -16.75 7.72 19.42
CA ASN A 139 -16.40 7.95 20.81
C ASN A 139 -17.36 8.96 21.48
N ALA A 140 -17.79 10.01 20.78
CA ALA A 140 -18.71 10.99 21.33
C ALA A 140 -20.15 10.46 21.51
N PHE A 141 -20.67 9.68 20.57
CA PHE A 141 -22.09 9.25 20.56
C PHE A 141 -22.34 7.84 21.09
N PHE A 142 -21.34 6.95 21.06
CA PHE A 142 -21.51 5.52 21.37
C PHE A 142 -20.50 4.98 22.39
N SER A 143 -19.85 5.84 23.18
CA SER A 143 -18.96 5.42 24.28
C SER A 143 -19.74 4.89 25.49
N GLY A 144 -19.10 4.03 26.29
CA GLY A 144 -19.68 3.50 27.53
C GLY A 144 -20.51 2.22 27.39
N PHE A 145 -20.79 1.74 26.17
CA PHE A 145 -21.63 0.57 25.94
C PHE A 145 -20.84 -0.67 25.51
N VAL A 146 -21.30 -1.84 25.99
CA VAL A 146 -20.87 -3.16 25.53
C VAL A 146 -21.87 -3.65 24.48
N VAL A 147 -21.45 -3.70 23.22
CA VAL A 147 -22.36 -3.89 22.10
C VAL A 147 -22.51 -5.35 21.71
N LEU A 148 -21.43 -6.13 21.65
CA LEU A 148 -21.45 -7.51 21.16
C LEU A 148 -20.50 -8.43 21.92
N LYS A 149 -20.82 -9.72 21.90
CA LYS A 149 -19.96 -10.81 22.39
C LYS A 149 -19.49 -11.63 21.19
N LEU A 150 -18.19 -11.72 21.00
CA LEU A 150 -17.62 -12.51 19.90
C LEU A 150 -17.68 -14.01 20.21
N PRO A 151 -17.96 -14.86 19.21
CA PRO A 151 -18.09 -16.30 19.40
C PRO A 151 -16.74 -17.03 19.55
N PHE A 152 -15.63 -16.33 19.33
CA PHE A 152 -14.27 -16.88 19.42
C PHE A 152 -13.48 -16.23 20.58
N PRO A 153 -12.55 -16.97 21.21
CA PRO A 153 -11.67 -16.42 22.24
C PRO A 153 -10.65 -15.45 21.64
N ILE A 154 -10.44 -14.31 22.31
CA ILE A 154 -9.48 -13.28 21.90
C ILE A 154 -8.34 -13.19 22.92
N THR A 155 -7.12 -12.93 22.44
CA THR A 155 -5.96 -12.75 23.32
C THR A 155 -6.09 -11.44 24.14
N PRO A 156 -5.64 -11.43 25.41
CA PRO A 156 -5.77 -10.27 26.29
C PRO A 156 -5.12 -8.98 25.77
N LYS A 157 -4.17 -9.07 24.83
CA LYS A 157 -3.52 -7.91 24.21
C LYS A 157 -4.50 -7.04 23.40
N PHE A 158 -5.52 -7.65 22.79
CA PHE A 158 -6.56 -6.90 22.08
C PHE A 158 -7.57 -6.23 23.03
N LYS A 159 -7.57 -6.56 24.33
CA LYS A 159 -8.53 -6.03 25.31
C LYS A 159 -8.46 -4.51 25.42
N GLN A 160 -7.26 -3.92 25.44
CA GLN A 160 -7.09 -2.46 25.53
C GLN A 160 -7.66 -1.73 24.30
N MET A 161 -7.58 -2.35 23.13
CA MET A 161 -8.13 -1.81 21.88
C MET A 161 -9.64 -2.04 21.79
N LEU A 162 -10.11 -3.23 22.18
CA LEU A 162 -11.50 -3.65 22.04
C LEU A 162 -12.43 -3.17 23.18
N GLN A 163 -11.87 -2.66 24.27
CA GLN A 163 -12.63 -2.11 25.40
C GLN A 163 -12.32 -0.63 25.65
N ALA A 164 -11.68 0.04 24.69
CA ALA A 164 -11.58 1.49 24.71
C ALA A 164 -13.00 2.07 24.83
N GLY A 165 -13.22 2.90 25.86
CA GLY A 165 -14.53 3.50 26.18
C GLY A 165 -15.38 2.73 27.21
N VAL A 166 -14.97 1.58 27.72
CA VAL A 166 -15.66 0.86 28.81
C VAL A 166 -14.72 0.72 30.00
N ALA A 167 -15.01 1.42 31.10
CA ALA A 167 -14.12 1.52 32.27
C ALA A 167 -14.21 0.30 33.22
N THR A 168 -14.09 -0.93 32.71
CA THR A 168 -14.16 -2.16 33.53
C THR A 168 -12.95 -3.07 33.30
N ARG A 169 -12.12 -3.25 34.35
CA ARG A 169 -10.90 -4.07 34.31
C ARG A 169 -11.15 -5.58 34.20
N ASP A 170 -12.29 -6.08 34.69
CA ASP A 170 -12.54 -7.52 34.87
C ASP A 170 -13.45 -8.14 33.80
N LEU A 171 -13.77 -7.38 32.75
CA LEU A 171 -14.61 -7.83 31.65
C LEU A 171 -13.83 -8.75 30.69
N ASP A 172 -14.41 -9.87 30.28
CA ASP A 172 -13.80 -10.79 29.29
C ASP A 172 -13.54 -10.06 27.95
N ALA A 173 -12.41 -10.35 27.30
CA ALA A 173 -11.98 -9.73 26.04
C ALA A 173 -12.89 -10.05 24.85
N ARG A 174 -13.81 -11.02 25.01
CA ARG A 174 -14.87 -11.33 24.03
C ARG A 174 -15.93 -10.25 23.94
N TRP A 175 -16.06 -9.43 24.98
CA TRP A 175 -16.99 -8.30 25.00
C TRP A 175 -16.36 -7.10 24.32
N VAL A 176 -17.07 -6.61 23.30
CA VAL A 176 -16.60 -5.58 22.38
C VAL A 176 -17.41 -4.31 22.58
N SER A 177 -16.71 -3.18 22.68
CA SER A 177 -17.32 -1.84 22.71
C SER A 177 -17.73 -1.38 21.31
N SER A 178 -18.45 -0.26 21.24
CA SER A 178 -18.85 0.36 19.97
C SER A 178 -17.66 0.76 19.10
N ILE A 179 -16.51 1.10 19.69
CA ILE A 179 -15.28 1.49 18.95
C ILE A 179 -14.69 0.30 18.21
N SER A 180 -14.74 -0.87 18.82
CA SER A 180 -14.21 -2.10 18.24
C SER A 180 -15.18 -2.74 17.26
N LEU A 181 -16.49 -2.51 17.40
CA LEU A 181 -17.45 -2.77 16.32
C LEU A 181 -17.05 -1.98 15.05
N TYR A 182 -16.62 -0.73 15.19
CA TYR A 182 -16.12 0.04 14.05
C TYR A 182 -14.86 -0.54 13.44
N PHE A 183 -13.87 -0.96 14.23
CA PHE A 183 -12.69 -1.64 13.69
C PHE A 183 -13.08 -2.93 12.95
N ILE A 184 -14.04 -3.70 13.46
CA ILE A 184 -14.57 -4.88 12.77
C ILE A 184 -15.23 -4.49 11.44
N CYS A 185 -16.05 -3.42 11.42
CA CYS A 185 -16.65 -2.91 10.19
C CYS A 185 -15.61 -2.39 9.19
N LEU A 186 -14.54 -1.74 9.65
CA LEU A 186 -13.51 -1.19 8.78
C LEU A 186 -12.83 -2.28 7.95
N PHE A 187 -12.49 -3.41 8.56
CA PHE A 187 -11.89 -4.54 7.85
C PHE A 187 -12.93 -5.41 7.15
N GLY A 188 -14.11 -5.60 7.76
CA GLY A 188 -15.15 -6.48 7.23
C GLY A 188 -15.90 -5.91 6.03
N LEU A 189 -16.03 -4.58 5.91
CA LEU A 189 -16.74 -3.94 4.80
C LEU A 189 -15.89 -3.81 3.52
N GLN A 190 -14.62 -4.21 3.54
CA GLN A 190 -13.76 -4.14 2.35
C GLN A 190 -14.33 -4.97 1.19
N THR A 191 -14.77 -6.19 1.45
CA THR A 191 -15.40 -7.06 0.45
C THR A 191 -16.71 -6.47 -0.08
N VAL A 192 -17.49 -5.82 0.79
CA VAL A 192 -18.71 -5.10 0.41
C VAL A 192 -18.38 -3.93 -0.52
N PHE A 193 -17.33 -3.16 -0.23
CA PHE A 193 -16.88 -2.08 -1.10
C PHE A 193 -16.33 -2.59 -2.43
N VAL A 194 -15.59 -3.71 -2.45
CA VAL A 194 -15.13 -4.33 -3.71
C VAL A 194 -16.30 -4.78 -4.57
N TYR A 195 -17.33 -5.37 -3.96
CA TYR A 195 -18.54 -5.76 -4.67
C TYR A 195 -19.33 -4.56 -5.20
N LEU A 196 -19.44 -3.49 -4.40
CA LEU A 196 -20.27 -2.32 -4.74
C LEU A 196 -19.57 -1.33 -5.69
N LEU A 197 -18.24 -1.15 -5.57
CA LEU A 197 -17.46 -0.11 -6.28
C LEU A 197 -16.38 -0.68 -7.21
N GLY A 198 -16.19 -2.01 -7.25
CA GLY A 198 -15.12 -2.65 -8.03
C GLY A 198 -13.78 -2.76 -7.29
N SER A 199 -12.81 -3.43 -7.91
CA SER A 199 -11.49 -3.74 -7.35
C SER A 199 -10.61 -2.52 -7.08
N ASP A 200 -10.72 -1.46 -7.89
CA ASP A 200 -9.91 -0.25 -7.79
C ASP A 200 -10.55 0.84 -6.91
N ASN A 201 -11.16 0.42 -5.79
CA ASN A 201 -11.80 1.37 -4.90
C ASN A 201 -10.81 1.99 -3.89
N ALA A 202 -10.81 3.32 -3.79
CA ALA A 202 -10.21 4.03 -2.63
C ALA A 202 -10.87 3.64 -1.29
N ALA A 203 -12.01 2.93 -1.37
CA ALA A 203 -12.70 2.13 -0.36
C ALA A 203 -11.78 1.32 0.58
N SER A 204 -10.99 0.47 -0.06
CA SER A 204 -10.30 -0.67 0.53
C SER A 204 -8.84 -0.38 0.87
N ASN A 205 -8.27 0.69 0.29
CA ASN A 205 -6.87 1.10 0.45
C ASN A 205 -6.43 1.36 1.90
N VAL A 206 -7.37 1.55 2.85
CA VAL A 206 -7.06 1.77 4.28
C VAL A 206 -6.27 0.62 4.89
N ALA A 207 -6.62 -0.63 4.61
CA ALA A 207 -5.90 -1.77 5.19
C ALA A 207 -4.52 -1.97 4.56
N GLN A 208 -4.41 -1.71 3.26
CA GLN A 208 -3.16 -1.85 2.52
C GLN A 208 -2.10 -0.86 3.02
N GLN A 209 -2.53 0.33 3.44
CA GLN A 209 -1.62 1.33 3.99
C GLN A 209 -1.34 1.14 5.49
N GLN A 210 -2.29 0.64 6.27
CA GLN A 210 -2.07 0.33 7.69
C GLN A 210 -1.06 -0.81 7.88
N MET A 211 -0.85 -1.64 6.84
CA MET A 211 0.21 -2.65 6.75
C MET A 211 1.56 -2.11 6.25
N GLY A 212 1.76 -0.78 6.18
CA GLY A 212 3.07 -0.14 6.03
C GLY A 212 3.81 -0.40 4.70
N GLY A 213 3.18 -1.08 3.75
CA GLY A 213 3.79 -1.38 2.46
C GLY A 213 3.57 -0.26 1.44
N PRO A 214 4.62 0.38 0.90
CA PRO A 214 4.45 1.23 -0.28
C PRO A 214 3.85 0.39 -1.44
N PRO A 215 2.95 0.96 -2.28
CA PRO A 215 2.37 0.26 -3.41
C PRO A 215 3.48 -0.24 -4.35
N PRO A 216 3.45 -1.52 -4.79
CA PRO A 216 4.38 -2.01 -5.80
C PRO A 216 4.14 -1.25 -7.12
N GLY A 217 5.08 -0.36 -7.47
CA GLY A 217 5.08 0.37 -8.74
C GLY A 217 4.96 1.90 -8.65
N ALA A 218 4.67 2.46 -7.47
CA ALA A 218 4.70 3.92 -7.26
C ALA A 218 5.93 4.32 -6.43
N ASN A 219 6.78 5.18 -7.01
CA ASN A 219 8.04 5.70 -6.46
C ASN A 219 9.28 4.80 -6.51
N MET A 220 9.70 4.41 -7.72
CA MET A 220 11.13 4.07 -7.94
C MET A 220 12.06 5.29 -7.89
N MET A 221 11.51 6.51 -7.94
CA MET A 221 12.24 7.78 -7.82
C MET A 221 11.51 8.68 -6.81
N GLY A 222 11.62 8.33 -5.53
CA GLY A 222 11.04 9.13 -4.45
C GLY A 222 11.71 10.52 -4.34
N PRO A 223 11.01 11.54 -3.83
CA PRO A 223 11.61 12.86 -3.59
C PRO A 223 12.78 12.72 -2.61
N GLY A 224 14.01 12.88 -3.10
CA GLY A 224 15.25 12.75 -2.31
C GLY A 224 16.16 11.60 -2.72
N ALA A 225 15.78 10.80 -3.71
CA ALA A 225 16.69 9.85 -4.34
C ALA A 225 17.54 10.53 -5.41
N ASP A 226 18.87 10.47 -5.25
CA ASP A 226 19.82 10.88 -6.28
C ASP A 226 19.70 9.97 -7.52
N PRO A 227 19.26 10.51 -8.67
CA PRO A 227 19.15 9.72 -9.90
C PRO A 227 20.49 9.08 -10.28
N ASP A 228 21.58 9.83 -10.15
CA ASP A 228 22.94 9.39 -10.48
C ASP A 228 23.38 8.18 -9.64
N LYS A 229 23.13 8.19 -8.32
CA LYS A 229 23.42 7.03 -7.46
C LYS A 229 22.56 5.82 -7.80
N MET A 230 21.30 6.05 -8.19
CA MET A 230 20.42 4.95 -8.63
C MET A 230 20.91 4.33 -9.94
N PHE A 231 21.37 5.15 -10.90
CA PHE A 231 21.98 4.63 -12.14
C PHE A 231 23.30 3.92 -11.89
N GLN A 232 24.15 4.42 -10.99
CA GLN A 232 25.40 3.75 -10.62
C GLN A 232 25.13 2.42 -9.92
N GLY A 233 24.20 2.38 -8.95
CA GLY A 233 23.80 1.14 -8.29
C GLY A 233 23.18 0.13 -9.27
N GLU A 234 22.37 0.58 -10.23
CA GLU A 234 21.84 -0.34 -11.25
C GLU A 234 22.92 -0.79 -12.24
N ALA A 235 23.91 0.05 -12.55
CA ALA A 235 25.05 -0.35 -13.37
C ALA A 235 25.88 -1.45 -12.68
N GLU A 236 26.19 -1.30 -11.39
CA GLU A 236 26.87 -2.31 -10.58
C GLU A 236 26.05 -3.61 -10.52
N ASN A 237 24.74 -3.51 -10.29
CA ASN A 237 23.84 -4.67 -10.28
C ASN A 237 23.84 -5.42 -11.63
N ILE A 238 23.86 -4.69 -12.74
CA ILE A 238 23.91 -5.27 -14.09
C ILE A 238 25.29 -5.87 -14.38
N GLU A 239 26.36 -5.28 -13.84
CA GLU A 239 27.73 -5.76 -13.99
C GLU A 239 27.95 -7.10 -13.29
N VAL A 240 27.41 -7.25 -12.08
CA VAL A 240 27.50 -8.49 -11.28
C VAL A 240 26.55 -9.59 -11.79
N MET A 241 25.58 -9.25 -12.63
CA MET A 241 24.61 -10.21 -13.14
C MET A 241 25.26 -11.29 -14.03
N GLY A 242 25.06 -12.55 -13.65
CA GLY A 242 25.33 -13.72 -14.48
C GLY A 242 24.18 -13.98 -15.46
N HIS A 243 24.51 -14.44 -16.65
CA HIS A 243 23.52 -14.77 -17.68
C HIS A 243 23.27 -16.28 -17.71
N GLU A 244 22.01 -16.66 -17.56
CA GLU A 244 21.54 -18.03 -17.73
C GLU A 244 20.50 -18.00 -18.85
N TYR A 245 20.78 -18.68 -19.96
CA TYR A 245 19.90 -18.66 -21.12
C TYR A 245 18.83 -19.74 -21.00
N ILE A 246 17.57 -19.33 -20.85
CA ILE A 246 16.44 -20.26 -20.67
C ILE A 246 16.23 -21.12 -21.91
N LEU A 247 16.63 -20.69 -23.10
CA LEU A 247 16.41 -21.48 -24.32
C LEU A 247 17.48 -22.55 -24.55
N ASP A 248 18.54 -22.59 -23.73
CA ASP A 248 19.53 -23.66 -23.81
C ASP A 248 18.94 -25.00 -23.32
N GLY A 249 19.06 -26.06 -24.12
CA GLY A 249 18.47 -27.37 -23.83
C GLY A 249 16.94 -27.38 -23.73
N VAL A 250 16.24 -26.48 -24.44
CA VAL A 250 14.76 -26.52 -24.52
C VAL A 250 14.28 -27.71 -25.32
N GLU A 251 15.01 -28.11 -26.36
CA GLU A 251 14.67 -29.27 -27.18
C GLU A 251 14.62 -30.55 -26.32
N ASP A 252 15.61 -30.75 -25.47
CA ASP A 252 15.69 -31.91 -24.57
C ASP A 252 14.58 -31.89 -23.53
N ARG A 253 14.28 -30.72 -22.93
CA ARG A 253 13.17 -30.56 -21.97
C ARG A 253 11.82 -30.80 -22.61
N LEU A 254 11.61 -30.32 -23.84
CA LEU A 254 10.39 -30.55 -24.59
C LEU A 254 10.23 -32.04 -24.92
N LEU A 255 11.29 -32.69 -25.40
CA LEU A 255 11.27 -34.13 -25.70
C LEU A 255 11.03 -34.99 -24.45
N GLN A 256 11.49 -34.57 -23.27
CA GLN A 256 11.17 -35.24 -22.01
C GLN A 256 9.70 -35.06 -21.61
N SER A 257 9.12 -33.86 -21.78
CA SER A 257 7.70 -33.61 -21.46
C SER A 257 6.71 -34.34 -22.36
N VAL A 258 7.09 -34.63 -23.61
CA VAL A 258 6.23 -35.34 -24.58
C VAL A 258 6.34 -36.86 -24.43
N LYS A 259 7.44 -37.36 -23.85
CA LYS A 259 7.64 -38.79 -23.57
C LYS A 259 7.00 -39.26 -22.26
N ALA A 260 6.60 -38.34 -21.38
CA ALA A 260 5.85 -38.60 -20.15
C ALA A 260 4.34 -38.58 -20.41
#